data_AF-N6XSN5-F1
#
_entry.id   AF-N6XSN5-F1
#
_cell.length_a   1.000
_cell.length_b   1.000
_cell.length_c   1.000
_cell.angle_alpha   90.00
_cell.angle_beta   90.00
_cell.angle_gamma   90.00
#
_symmetry.space_group_name_H-M   'P 1'
#
loop_
_entity.id
_entity.type
_entity.pdbx_description
1 polymer ?
#
loop_
_entity_poly.entity_id
_entity_poly.type
_entity_poly.pdbx_seq_one_letter_code
_entity_poly.pdbx_strand_id
1 'polypeptide(L)'
;MERIIPCTDCAEKTLDVEQLGFRVTSCDPHPERPGFCVLRFEDRSATPAAGASLAAPAAAARAGRGAVAGGVTATQAAVAKAIVNLFETGEVLGQYGKVTLIPGDTGHLTFGRSQTTLGSGNLAKLLQQYCANPGARFAGRLASYLPRFLAIDESLDDDPRLHNVLRATADDPVMRDTQDAFFDRTYWEPALRAAASLGVHTPLGVAVVYDSAVHGSWLAMRDRTTRAVGEPAAVGEQAWIDAYVRTRRAWLEGHARADLRQTVYRMEAFGRLIDQGFWGLEMPLVVRGREISSVTLAALPPGCYDGPQPGSRPLTLATPLARGLDVRLLQLGLSDRGVDILADGIFGRTSFNLLKAWQAQHGLAATGIADPALIGELTA
;
A
#
# COMPACT_ATOMS: atom_id res chain seq x y z
N MET A 1 -20.09 -2.87 -5.08
CA MET A 1 -18.99 -2.60 -4.12
C MET A 1 -19.58 -1.91 -2.92
N GLU A 2 -19.05 -2.13 -1.72
CA GLU A 2 -19.61 -1.56 -0.49
C GLU A 2 -18.47 -0.98 0.38
N ARG A 3 -18.76 0.09 1.12
CA ARG A 3 -17.87 0.70 2.11
C ARG A 3 -18.67 1.03 3.37
N ILE A 4 -18.20 0.58 4.52
CA ILE A 4 -18.78 0.99 5.80
C ILE A 4 -18.12 2.31 6.21
N ILE A 5 -18.92 3.34 6.42
CA ILE A 5 -18.49 4.69 6.77
C ILE A 5 -19.35 5.20 7.94
N PRO A 6 -18.91 6.19 8.72
CA PRO A 6 -19.81 6.90 9.63
C PRO A 6 -21.01 7.47 8.85
N CYS A 7 -22.22 7.37 9.41
CA CYS A 7 -23.41 7.91 8.74
C CYS A 7 -23.33 9.43 8.51
N THR A 8 -22.54 10.14 9.31
CA THR A 8 -22.26 11.57 9.12
C THR A 8 -21.54 11.87 7.81
N ASP A 9 -20.83 10.88 7.26
CA ASP A 9 -19.96 11.04 6.11
C ASP A 9 -20.64 10.54 4.82
N CYS A 10 -21.89 10.06 4.90
CA CYS A 10 -22.62 9.51 3.75
C CYS A 10 -22.68 10.49 2.56
N ALA A 11 -23.00 11.76 2.82
CA ALA A 11 -23.13 12.75 1.75
C ALA A 11 -21.77 13.04 1.07
N GLU A 12 -20.72 13.24 1.88
CA GLU A 12 -19.37 13.52 1.36
C GLU A 12 -18.81 12.32 0.59
N LYS A 13 -18.90 11.11 1.17
CA LYS A 13 -18.35 9.89 0.57
C LYS A 13 -19.14 9.43 -0.65
N THR A 14 -20.44 9.70 -0.71
CA THR A 14 -21.24 9.48 -1.92
C THR A 14 -20.70 10.31 -3.07
N LEU A 15 -20.51 11.62 -2.84
CA LEU A 15 -19.99 12.53 -3.87
C LEU A 15 -18.56 12.16 -4.29
N ASP A 16 -17.68 11.82 -3.33
CA ASP A 16 -16.32 11.35 -3.60
C ASP A 16 -16.33 10.14 -4.54
N VAL A 17 -17.18 9.14 -4.25
CA VAL A 17 -17.26 7.89 -5.01
C VAL A 17 -17.89 8.10 -6.39
N GLU A 18 -18.94 8.91 -6.51
CA GLU A 18 -19.57 9.19 -7.80
C GLU A 18 -18.64 9.94 -8.77
N GLN A 19 -17.82 10.85 -8.25
CA GLN A 19 -16.87 11.62 -9.05
C GLN A 19 -15.61 10.82 -9.44
N LEU A 20 -15.35 9.70 -8.76
CA LEU A 20 -14.34 8.71 -9.17
C LEU A 20 -14.81 7.81 -10.33
N GLY A 21 -16.01 8.05 -10.88
CA GLY A 21 -16.56 7.31 -12.01
C GLY A 21 -17.45 6.12 -11.61
N PHE A 22 -17.69 5.93 -10.31
CA PHE A 22 -18.64 4.96 -9.82
C PHE A 22 -20.05 5.57 -9.76
N ARG A 23 -21.07 4.75 -9.65
CA ARG A 23 -22.45 5.17 -9.36
C ARG A 23 -22.77 4.67 -7.97
N VAL A 24 -23.10 5.58 -7.05
CA VAL A 24 -23.54 5.19 -5.71
C VAL A 24 -24.99 4.74 -5.80
N THR A 25 -25.28 3.59 -5.20
CA THR A 25 -26.61 2.97 -5.21
C THR A 25 -27.34 3.19 -3.89
N SER A 26 -26.64 3.23 -2.76
CA SER A 26 -27.23 3.60 -1.47
C SER A 26 -26.17 3.98 -0.42
N CYS A 27 -26.61 4.64 0.67
CA CYS A 27 -25.83 4.83 1.90
C CYS A 27 -26.76 4.63 3.10
N ASP A 28 -26.92 3.38 3.53
CA ASP A 28 -27.97 3.00 4.49
C ASP A 28 -27.38 2.67 5.87
N PRO A 29 -28.08 2.93 6.98
CA PRO A 29 -27.63 2.54 8.32
C PRO A 29 -27.26 1.06 8.39
N HIS A 30 -26.13 0.78 9.02
CA HIS A 30 -25.63 -0.57 9.19
C HIS A 30 -26.54 -1.35 10.17
N PRO A 31 -27.01 -2.56 9.82
CA PRO A 31 -28.03 -3.28 10.59
C PRO A 31 -27.59 -3.59 12.03
N GLU A 32 -26.29 -3.76 12.25
CA GLU A 32 -25.71 -4.15 13.55
C GLU A 32 -24.84 -3.06 14.20
N ARG A 33 -24.68 -1.88 13.57
CA ARG A 33 -23.74 -0.83 14.06
C ARG A 33 -24.38 0.55 14.07
N PRO A 34 -24.95 1.00 15.21
CA PRO A 34 -25.50 2.34 15.35
C PRO A 34 -24.46 3.42 15.01
N GLY A 35 -24.82 4.37 14.15
CA GLY A 35 -23.96 5.48 13.73
C GLY A 35 -23.07 5.21 12.51
N PHE A 36 -23.04 3.98 11.99
CA PHE A 36 -22.35 3.62 10.75
C PHE A 36 -23.34 3.29 9.64
N CYS A 37 -22.96 3.58 8.40
CA CYS A 37 -23.75 3.39 7.20
C CYS A 37 -22.94 2.59 6.17
N VAL A 38 -23.63 1.77 5.37
CA VAL A 38 -23.06 0.99 4.27
C VAL A 38 -23.29 1.77 2.97
N LEU A 39 -22.22 2.36 2.44
CA LEU A 39 -22.18 3.02 1.15
C LEU A 39 -21.99 1.98 0.04
N ARG A 40 -23.02 1.75 -0.77
CA ARG A 40 -23.01 0.83 -1.91
C ARG A 40 -22.80 1.59 -3.21
N PHE A 41 -21.97 1.05 -4.11
CA PHE A 41 -21.66 1.67 -5.39
C PHE A 41 -21.19 0.66 -6.44
N GLU A 42 -21.37 0.99 -7.71
CA GLU A 42 -21.05 0.18 -8.89
C GLU A 42 -20.20 0.96 -9.89
N ASP A 43 -19.41 0.29 -10.73
CA ASP A 43 -18.58 0.94 -11.75
C ASP A 43 -19.43 1.26 -12.99
N ARG A 44 -19.45 2.53 -13.43
CA ARG A 44 -20.20 2.93 -14.63
C ARG A 44 -19.60 2.36 -15.93
N SER A 45 -18.37 1.86 -15.90
CA SER A 45 -17.70 1.29 -17.07
C SER A 45 -18.02 -0.20 -17.30
N ALA A 46 -18.78 -0.85 -16.42
CA ALA A 46 -19.13 -2.27 -16.54
C ALA A 46 -20.33 -2.49 -17.47
N THR A 47 -20.16 -2.23 -18.77
CA THR A 47 -20.96 -2.90 -19.81
C THR A 47 -20.17 -4.13 -20.26
N PRO A 48 -20.77 -5.33 -20.36
CA PRO A 48 -20.03 -6.52 -20.79
C PRO A 48 -19.70 -6.38 -22.28
N ALA A 49 -18.46 -6.00 -22.60
CA ALA A 49 -17.95 -6.07 -23.96
C ALA A 49 -17.73 -7.56 -24.30
N ALA A 50 -18.61 -8.09 -25.14
CA ALA A 50 -18.48 -9.39 -25.74
C ALA A 50 -17.22 -9.45 -26.64
N GLY A 51 -16.40 -10.47 -26.40
CA GLY A 51 -15.48 -11.15 -27.32
C GLY A 51 -14.72 -10.35 -28.37
N ALA A 52 -13.40 -10.22 -28.18
CA ALA A 52 -12.44 -10.33 -29.29
C ALA A 52 -11.07 -10.82 -28.80
N SER A 53 -10.55 -11.81 -29.52
CA SER A 53 -9.38 -12.63 -29.24
C SER A 53 -8.03 -11.93 -29.46
N LEU A 54 -7.02 -12.48 -28.79
CA LEU A 54 -5.57 -12.18 -28.81
C LEU A 54 -4.92 -12.14 -30.19
N ALA A 55 -3.99 -11.19 -30.38
CA ALA A 55 -2.72 -11.41 -31.08
C ALA A 55 -1.67 -10.37 -30.64
N ALA A 56 -0.51 -10.84 -30.17
CA ALA A 56 0.70 -10.04 -30.00
C ALA A 56 1.38 -9.80 -31.37
N PRO A 57 2.27 -8.80 -31.49
CA PRO A 57 3.69 -9.18 -31.51
C PRO A 57 4.69 -8.19 -30.86
N ALA A 58 5.88 -8.76 -30.71
CA ALA A 58 7.19 -8.35 -30.21
C ALA A 58 7.71 -6.90 -30.37
N ALA A 59 8.48 -6.54 -29.35
CA ALA A 59 9.61 -5.61 -29.21
C ALA A 59 10.15 -4.83 -30.43
N ALA A 60 10.30 -3.51 -30.23
CA ALA A 60 11.47 -2.75 -30.70
C ALA A 60 11.69 -1.51 -29.81
N ALA A 61 12.92 -1.37 -29.32
CA ALA A 61 13.38 -0.24 -28.52
C ALA A 61 13.46 1.05 -29.36
N ARG A 62 12.93 2.16 -28.82
CA ARG A 62 13.42 3.52 -29.12
C ARG A 62 13.30 4.40 -27.89
N ALA A 63 14.45 4.89 -27.43
CA ALA A 63 14.56 5.96 -26.45
C ALA A 63 13.92 7.23 -27.02
N GLY A 64 12.79 7.62 -26.44
CA GLY A 64 12.09 8.88 -26.70
C GLY A 64 11.85 9.59 -25.38
N ARG A 65 12.19 10.88 -25.32
CA ARG A 65 12.03 11.76 -24.16
C ARG A 65 10.63 11.61 -23.55
N GLY A 66 10.57 10.99 -22.37
CA GLY A 66 9.33 10.58 -21.72
C GLY A 66 8.63 11.75 -21.03
N ALA A 67 7.78 12.45 -21.77
CA ALA A 67 6.61 13.09 -21.18
C ALA A 67 5.51 12.03 -21.07
N VAL A 68 5.15 11.65 -19.83
CA VAL A 68 4.06 10.70 -19.55
C VAL A 68 2.81 11.51 -19.17
N ALA A 69 1.63 11.00 -19.52
CA ALA A 69 0.34 11.65 -19.33
C ALA A 69 0.19 12.30 -17.94
N GLY A 70 -0.12 13.61 -17.92
CA GLY A 70 -0.32 14.39 -16.67
C GLY A 70 0.81 15.35 -16.29
N GLY A 71 1.90 15.44 -17.05
CA GLY A 71 2.94 16.47 -16.87
C GLY A 71 4.03 16.14 -15.84
N VAL A 72 4.05 14.92 -15.29
CA VAL A 72 5.01 14.46 -14.28
C VAL A 72 5.83 13.29 -14.85
N THR A 73 7.15 13.31 -14.66
CA THR A 73 8.04 12.19 -15.06
C THR A 73 7.90 10.99 -14.12
N ALA A 74 8.34 9.81 -14.54
CA ALA A 74 8.34 8.62 -13.68
C ALA A 74 9.12 8.83 -12.37
N THR A 75 10.26 9.54 -12.44
CA THR A 75 11.06 9.88 -11.26
C THR A 75 10.30 10.81 -10.31
N GLN A 76 9.67 11.86 -10.83
CA GLN A 76 8.87 12.78 -10.01
C GLN A 76 7.63 12.09 -9.41
N ALA A 77 7.01 11.17 -10.15
CA ALA A 77 5.93 10.34 -9.62
C ALA A 77 6.42 9.46 -8.45
N ALA A 78 7.62 8.87 -8.57
CA ALA A 78 8.23 8.10 -7.48
C ALA A 78 8.51 8.97 -6.25
N VAL A 79 9.02 10.20 -6.43
CA VAL A 79 9.22 11.15 -5.33
C VAL A 79 7.89 11.55 -4.66
N ALA A 80 6.86 11.88 -5.44
CA ALA A 80 5.54 12.23 -4.92
C ALA A 80 4.95 11.07 -4.09
N LYS A 81 5.05 9.83 -4.59
CA LYS A 81 4.62 8.63 -3.86
C LYS A 81 5.46 8.39 -2.60
N ALA A 82 6.77 8.62 -2.65
CA ALA A 82 7.63 8.51 -1.48
C ALA A 82 7.27 9.50 -0.37
N ILE A 83 6.90 10.74 -0.72
CA ILE A 83 6.41 11.73 0.25
C ILE A 83 5.17 11.19 0.99
N VAL A 84 4.20 10.64 0.25
CA VAL A 84 3.00 10.05 0.85
C VAL A 84 3.34 8.81 1.69
N ASN A 85 4.21 7.92 1.20
CA ASN A 85 4.67 6.76 1.97
C ASN A 85 5.32 7.15 3.30
N LEU A 86 6.09 8.24 3.33
CA LEU A 86 6.68 8.78 4.56
C LEU A 86 5.62 9.27 5.55
N PHE A 87 4.50 9.79 5.06
CA PHE A 87 3.38 10.18 5.91
C PHE A 87 2.60 8.96 6.42
N GLU A 88 2.41 7.93 5.60
CA GLU A 88 1.67 6.73 6.00
C GLU A 88 2.47 5.80 6.91
N THR A 89 3.77 5.63 6.65
CA THR A 89 4.56 4.55 7.25
C THR A 89 5.91 4.99 7.81
N GLY A 90 6.34 6.23 7.54
CA GLY A 90 7.68 6.71 7.89
C GLY A 90 8.80 6.13 7.03
N GLU A 91 8.48 5.30 6.04
CA GLU A 91 9.43 4.64 5.14
C GLU A 91 9.26 5.15 3.70
N VAL A 92 10.37 5.47 3.03
CA VAL A 92 10.39 6.04 1.66
C VAL A 92 9.65 5.15 0.67
N LEU A 93 9.89 3.83 0.74
CA LEU A 93 9.29 2.83 -0.14
C LEU A 93 8.03 2.20 0.44
N GLY A 94 7.59 2.64 1.63
CA GLY A 94 6.52 2.01 2.40
C GLY A 94 6.84 0.57 2.82
N GLN A 95 5.81 -0.19 3.22
CA GLN A 95 5.98 -1.53 3.81
C GLN A 95 5.09 -2.57 3.12
N TYR A 96 5.60 -3.24 2.09
CA TYR A 96 4.83 -4.19 1.26
C TYR A 96 4.36 -5.43 2.02
N GLY A 97 5.09 -5.85 3.05
CA GLY A 97 4.76 -7.03 3.86
C GLY A 97 3.97 -6.71 5.13
N LYS A 98 3.55 -5.45 5.33
CA LYS A 98 2.85 -5.07 6.56
C LYS A 98 1.48 -5.73 6.61
N VAL A 99 1.26 -6.53 7.65
CA VAL A 99 -0.04 -7.10 8.01
C VAL A 99 -0.47 -6.45 9.31
N THR A 100 -1.66 -5.87 9.35
CA THR A 100 -2.18 -5.14 10.52
C THR A 100 -3.62 -5.54 10.77
N LEU A 101 -3.97 -5.67 12.03
CA LEU A 101 -5.34 -5.79 12.51
C LEU A 101 -5.55 -4.70 13.56
N ILE A 102 -6.57 -3.87 13.39
CA ILE A 102 -6.90 -2.80 14.33
C ILE A 102 -8.19 -3.21 15.04
N PRO A 103 -8.18 -3.43 16.37
CA PRO A 103 -9.39 -3.81 17.09
C PRO A 103 -10.53 -2.81 16.88
N GLY A 104 -11.68 -3.32 16.43
CA GLY A 104 -12.89 -2.52 16.17
C GLY A 104 -12.93 -1.80 14.81
N ASP A 105 -11.89 -1.90 13.99
CA ASP A 105 -11.87 -1.34 12.64
C ASP A 105 -12.66 -2.23 11.66
N THR A 106 -13.49 -1.62 10.82
CA THR A 106 -14.32 -2.32 9.80
C THR A 106 -13.50 -2.83 8.61
N GLY A 107 -12.25 -2.42 8.48
CA GLY A 107 -11.33 -2.92 7.48
C GLY A 107 -10.92 -4.38 7.72
N HIS A 108 -10.97 -4.87 8.97
CA HIS A 108 -10.46 -6.19 9.32
C HIS A 108 -8.98 -6.33 8.90
N LEU A 109 -8.55 -7.53 8.52
CA LEU A 109 -7.19 -7.80 8.02
C LEU A 109 -6.75 -6.79 6.97
N THR A 110 -5.69 -6.06 7.29
CA THR A 110 -5.11 -5.01 6.45
C THR A 110 -3.72 -5.40 5.99
N PHE A 111 -3.44 -5.24 4.69
CA PHE A 111 -2.20 -5.70 4.08
C PHE A 111 -1.59 -4.69 3.08
N GLY A 112 -0.26 -4.61 3.09
CA GLY A 112 0.53 -4.01 2.01
C GLY A 112 0.94 -2.56 2.22
N ARG A 113 1.68 -2.04 1.23
CA ARG A 113 2.37 -0.73 1.25
C ARG A 113 1.43 0.43 1.55
N SER A 114 0.25 0.44 0.94
CA SER A 114 -0.79 1.45 1.13
C SER A 114 -2.05 0.87 1.78
N GLN A 115 -1.89 -0.23 2.54
CA GLN A 115 -2.88 -0.80 3.45
C GLN A 115 -4.28 -1.03 2.84
N THR A 116 -4.42 -2.06 2.01
CA THR A 116 -5.73 -2.53 1.53
C THR A 116 -6.33 -3.53 2.50
N THR A 117 -7.66 -3.58 2.59
CA THR A 117 -8.35 -4.27 3.69
C THR A 117 -9.26 -5.39 3.20
N LEU A 118 -9.47 -6.39 4.05
CA LEU A 118 -10.41 -7.49 3.84
C LEU A 118 -11.84 -6.97 3.72
N GLY A 119 -12.28 -6.15 4.68
CA GLY A 119 -13.64 -5.63 4.75
C GLY A 119 -14.06 -4.79 3.54
N SER A 120 -13.12 -4.16 2.83
CA SER A 120 -13.43 -3.42 1.60
C SER A 120 -13.50 -4.30 0.34
N GLY A 121 -13.14 -5.58 0.43
CA GLY A 121 -12.98 -6.50 -0.69
C GLY A 121 -11.82 -6.16 -1.64
N ASN A 122 -11.05 -5.11 -1.37
CA ASN A 122 -9.92 -4.73 -2.24
C ASN A 122 -8.72 -5.65 -2.03
N LEU A 123 -8.54 -6.18 -0.80
CA LEU A 123 -7.53 -7.20 -0.55
C LEU A 123 -7.78 -8.44 -1.41
N ALA A 124 -9.03 -8.88 -1.56
CA ALA A 124 -9.38 -9.98 -2.46
C ALA A 124 -8.97 -9.69 -3.92
N LYS A 125 -9.29 -8.50 -4.44
CA LYS A 125 -8.94 -8.09 -5.81
C LYS A 125 -7.42 -8.03 -6.03
N LEU A 126 -6.68 -7.50 -5.05
CA LEU A 126 -5.23 -7.46 -5.09
C LEU A 126 -4.64 -8.88 -5.18
N LEU A 127 -5.08 -9.78 -4.30
CA LEU A 127 -4.58 -11.15 -4.25
C LEU A 127 -4.97 -11.94 -5.50
N GLN A 128 -6.15 -11.70 -6.08
CA GLN A 128 -6.55 -12.27 -7.37
C GLN A 128 -5.60 -11.83 -8.49
N GLN A 129 -5.28 -10.54 -8.57
CA GLN A 129 -4.34 -10.01 -9.57
C GLN A 129 -2.94 -10.62 -9.40
N TYR A 130 -2.46 -10.72 -8.17
CA TYR A 130 -1.17 -11.36 -7.88
C TYR A 130 -1.18 -12.83 -8.29
N CYS A 131 -2.20 -13.59 -7.92
CA CYS A 131 -2.28 -15.02 -8.26
C CYS A 131 -2.44 -15.28 -9.76
N ALA A 132 -2.94 -14.30 -10.52
CA ALA A 132 -3.05 -14.39 -11.98
C ALA A 132 -1.73 -14.06 -12.71
N ASN A 133 -0.75 -13.44 -12.04
CA ASN A 133 0.51 -13.06 -12.66
C ASN A 133 1.45 -14.28 -12.83
N PRO A 134 2.00 -14.51 -14.04
CA PRO A 134 3.00 -15.54 -14.25
C PRO A 134 4.22 -15.34 -13.34
N GLY A 135 4.69 -16.43 -12.73
CA GLY A 135 5.87 -16.40 -11.87
C GLY A 135 5.62 -15.90 -10.44
N ALA A 136 4.38 -15.61 -10.06
CA ALA A 136 4.01 -15.28 -8.68
C ALA A 136 4.32 -16.46 -7.73
N ARG A 137 5.38 -16.33 -6.93
CA ARG A 137 5.97 -17.38 -6.09
C ARG A 137 4.97 -17.97 -5.09
N PHE A 138 4.10 -17.14 -4.53
CA PHE A 138 3.15 -17.52 -3.49
C PHE A 138 1.73 -17.71 -4.00
N ALA A 139 1.50 -17.66 -5.32
CA ALA A 139 0.16 -17.82 -5.91
C ALA A 139 -0.50 -19.15 -5.49
N GLY A 140 0.24 -20.26 -5.53
CA GLY A 140 -0.27 -21.57 -5.10
C GLY A 140 -0.69 -21.61 -3.63
N ARG A 141 0.05 -20.94 -2.75
CA ARG A 141 -0.26 -20.84 -1.31
C ARG A 141 -1.48 -19.96 -1.04
N LEU A 142 -1.66 -18.88 -1.81
CA LEU A 142 -2.78 -17.96 -1.66
C LEU A 142 -4.06 -18.44 -2.36
N ALA A 143 -3.95 -19.29 -3.38
CA ALA A 143 -5.10 -19.75 -4.16
C ALA A 143 -6.18 -20.43 -3.31
N SER A 144 -5.78 -21.20 -2.28
CA SER A 144 -6.72 -21.85 -1.35
C SER A 144 -7.47 -20.86 -0.45
N TYR A 145 -6.91 -19.67 -0.21
CA TYR A 145 -7.52 -18.61 0.59
C TYR A 145 -8.41 -17.67 -0.22
N LEU A 146 -8.22 -17.58 -1.55
CA LEU A 146 -8.96 -16.64 -2.40
C LEU A 146 -10.49 -16.73 -2.25
N PRO A 147 -11.13 -17.90 -2.17
CA PRO A 147 -12.58 -17.98 -1.94
C PRO A 147 -13.01 -17.30 -0.63
N ARG A 148 -12.23 -17.44 0.44
CA ARG A 148 -12.49 -16.83 1.75
C ARG A 148 -12.30 -15.32 1.72
N PHE A 149 -11.27 -14.83 1.02
CA PHE A 149 -11.09 -13.40 0.79
C PHE A 149 -12.26 -12.78 0.01
N LEU A 150 -12.77 -13.48 -1.02
CA LEU A 150 -13.92 -13.02 -1.80
C LEU A 150 -15.22 -13.02 -0.99
N ALA A 151 -15.35 -13.96 -0.06
CA ALA A 151 -16.47 -14.04 0.87
C ALA A 151 -16.36 -13.04 2.04
N ILE A 152 -15.25 -12.29 2.14
CA ILE A 152 -14.96 -11.40 3.29
C ILE A 152 -15.06 -12.20 4.60
N ASP A 153 -14.44 -13.38 4.62
CA ASP A 153 -14.44 -14.24 5.81
C ASP A 153 -13.57 -13.63 6.92
N GLU A 154 -14.21 -13.02 7.91
CA GLU A 154 -13.55 -12.35 9.04
C GLU A 154 -12.68 -13.30 9.88
N SER A 155 -12.88 -14.62 9.82
CA SER A 155 -12.00 -15.58 10.51
C SER A 155 -10.57 -15.61 9.95
N LEU A 156 -10.31 -14.95 8.82
CA LEU A 156 -8.96 -14.69 8.31
C LEU A 156 -8.16 -13.72 9.21
N ASP A 157 -8.83 -12.94 10.06
CA ASP A 157 -8.19 -12.06 11.04
C ASP A 157 -7.36 -12.85 12.06
N ASP A 158 -7.75 -14.08 12.36
CA ASP A 158 -7.14 -14.95 13.38
C ASP A 158 -6.29 -16.09 12.77
N ASP A 159 -5.95 -16.04 11.47
CA ASP A 159 -5.14 -17.06 10.79
C ASP A 159 -3.64 -16.67 10.72
N PRO A 160 -2.80 -17.11 11.68
CA PRO A 160 -1.39 -16.72 11.71
C PRO A 160 -0.59 -17.27 10.52
N ARG A 161 -1.02 -18.40 9.95
CA ARG A 161 -0.35 -19.00 8.77
C ARG A 161 -0.58 -18.14 7.55
N LEU A 162 -1.82 -17.71 7.33
CA LEU A 162 -2.14 -16.76 6.27
C LEU A 162 -1.36 -15.47 6.43
N HIS A 163 -1.29 -14.91 7.64
CA HIS A 163 -0.54 -13.67 7.88
C HIS A 163 0.94 -13.83 7.53
N ASN A 164 1.53 -15.00 7.81
CA ASN A 164 2.90 -15.32 7.41
C ASN A 164 3.05 -15.44 5.89
N VAL A 165 2.10 -16.06 5.19
CA VAL A 165 2.10 -16.09 3.71
C VAL A 165 2.04 -14.68 3.14
N LEU A 166 1.14 -13.83 3.65
CA LEU A 166 1.02 -12.43 3.24
C LEU A 166 2.32 -11.67 3.44
N ARG A 167 2.96 -11.76 4.62
CA ARG A 167 4.29 -11.17 4.86
C ARG A 167 5.33 -11.66 3.84
N ALA A 168 5.38 -12.98 3.61
CA ALA A 168 6.33 -13.59 2.69
C ALA A 168 6.15 -13.15 1.24
N THR A 169 4.92 -12.84 0.83
CA THR A 169 4.69 -12.33 -0.53
C THR A 169 5.44 -11.03 -0.83
N ALA A 170 5.79 -10.22 0.18
CA ALA A 170 6.58 -9.01 -0.02
C ALA A 170 8.00 -9.29 -0.55
N ASP A 171 8.51 -10.50 -0.37
CA ASP A 171 9.81 -10.94 -0.91
C ASP A 171 9.74 -11.35 -2.38
N ASP A 172 8.53 -11.41 -2.95
CA ASP A 172 8.30 -11.64 -4.37
C ASP A 172 8.18 -10.29 -5.12
N PRO A 173 9.10 -9.98 -6.06
CA PRO A 173 8.97 -8.80 -6.92
C PRO A 173 7.59 -8.70 -7.60
N VAL A 174 6.99 -9.83 -8.00
CA VAL A 174 5.66 -9.85 -8.64
C VAL A 174 4.59 -9.29 -7.71
N MET A 175 4.66 -9.55 -6.40
CA MET A 175 3.70 -8.97 -5.44
C MET A 175 3.93 -7.47 -5.30
N ARG A 176 5.19 -7.02 -5.27
CA ARG A 176 5.52 -5.59 -5.15
C ARG A 176 4.99 -4.82 -6.36
N ASP A 177 5.26 -5.32 -7.56
CA ASP A 177 4.74 -4.76 -8.81
C ASP A 177 3.20 -4.79 -8.85
N THR A 178 2.58 -5.87 -8.35
CA THR A 178 1.11 -5.97 -8.26
C THR A 178 0.53 -4.91 -7.33
N GLN A 179 1.12 -4.72 -6.14
CA GLN A 179 0.69 -3.68 -5.20
C GLN A 179 0.84 -2.30 -5.83
N ASP A 180 1.98 -1.99 -6.43
CA ASP A 180 2.21 -0.69 -7.04
C ASP A 180 1.21 -0.40 -8.16
N ALA A 181 1.00 -1.34 -9.07
CA ALA A 181 0.02 -1.19 -10.14
C ALA A 181 -1.43 -1.07 -9.62
N PHE A 182 -1.77 -1.81 -8.56
CA PHE A 182 -3.10 -1.74 -7.95
C PHE A 182 -3.36 -0.37 -7.31
N PHE A 183 -2.42 0.11 -6.50
CA PHE A 183 -2.56 1.41 -5.82
C PHE A 183 -2.43 2.57 -6.79
N ASP A 184 -1.66 2.42 -7.87
CA ASP A 184 -1.57 3.43 -8.91
C ASP A 184 -2.91 3.65 -9.60
N ARG A 185 -3.57 2.58 -10.03
CA ARG A 185 -4.93 2.65 -10.62
C ARG A 185 -5.96 3.20 -9.65
N THR A 186 -5.84 2.83 -8.36
CA THR A 186 -6.84 3.18 -7.34
C THR A 186 -6.70 4.62 -6.85
N TYR A 187 -5.48 5.16 -6.77
CA TYR A 187 -5.21 6.45 -6.12
C TYR A 187 -4.37 7.41 -6.96
N TRP A 188 -3.27 6.95 -7.56
CA TRP A 188 -2.35 7.82 -8.29
C TRP A 188 -2.95 8.37 -9.59
N GLU A 189 -3.47 7.51 -10.46
CA GLU A 189 -4.04 7.92 -11.74
C GLU A 189 -5.28 8.82 -11.57
N PRO A 190 -6.22 8.53 -10.64
CA PRO A 190 -7.29 9.48 -10.31
C PRO A 190 -6.78 10.83 -9.83
N ALA A 191 -5.74 10.86 -8.97
CA ALA A 191 -5.15 12.11 -8.49
C ALA A 191 -4.49 12.91 -9.63
N LEU A 192 -3.80 12.25 -10.57
CA LEU A 192 -3.27 12.89 -11.77
C LEU A 192 -4.36 13.52 -12.63
N ARG A 193 -5.47 12.80 -12.85
CA ARG A 193 -6.61 13.35 -13.60
C ARG A 193 -7.25 14.54 -12.88
N ALA A 194 -7.39 14.47 -11.55
CA ALA A 194 -7.94 15.54 -10.74
C ALA A 194 -7.02 16.78 -10.69
N ALA A 195 -5.70 16.60 -10.67
CA ALA A 195 -4.75 17.69 -10.76
C ALA A 195 -4.81 18.34 -12.16
N ALA A 196 -4.78 17.52 -13.22
CA ALA A 196 -4.83 18.00 -14.60
C ALA A 196 -6.12 18.76 -14.91
N SER A 197 -7.29 18.31 -14.42
CA SER A 197 -8.56 19.02 -14.63
C SER A 197 -8.62 20.39 -13.97
N LEU A 198 -7.78 20.60 -12.95
CA LEU A 198 -7.65 21.86 -12.21
C LEU A 198 -6.51 22.75 -12.77
N GLY A 199 -5.77 22.28 -13.78
CA GLY A 199 -4.60 22.98 -14.33
C GLY A 199 -3.36 22.90 -13.42
N VAL A 200 -3.29 21.91 -12.54
CA VAL A 200 -2.14 21.65 -11.66
C VAL A 200 -1.19 20.69 -12.37
N HIS A 201 0.03 21.13 -12.64
CA HIS A 201 1.03 20.40 -13.43
C HIS A 201 2.40 20.30 -12.75
N THR A 202 2.70 21.15 -11.77
CA THR A 202 3.93 21.03 -10.99
C THR A 202 3.96 19.69 -10.24
N PRO A 203 5.11 19.00 -10.22
CA PRO A 203 5.28 17.78 -9.43
C PRO A 203 4.87 17.91 -7.97
N LEU A 204 5.23 19.04 -7.32
CA LEU A 204 4.83 19.31 -5.95
C LEU A 204 3.31 19.51 -5.80
N GLY A 205 2.68 20.24 -6.72
CA GLY A 205 1.23 20.40 -6.75
C GLY A 205 0.50 19.06 -6.90
N VAL A 206 0.96 18.21 -7.81
CA VAL A 206 0.44 16.84 -7.99
C VAL A 206 0.62 16.01 -6.70
N ALA A 207 1.76 16.11 -6.02
CA ALA A 207 1.97 15.42 -4.75
C ALA A 207 0.98 15.86 -3.65
N VAL A 208 0.65 17.16 -3.61
CA VAL A 208 -0.37 17.70 -2.70
C VAL A 208 -1.75 17.13 -3.03
N VAL A 209 -2.14 17.10 -4.31
CA VAL A 209 -3.42 16.50 -4.74
C VAL A 209 -3.47 15.01 -4.40
N TYR A 210 -2.36 14.28 -4.64
CA TYR A 210 -2.26 12.86 -4.37
C TYR A 210 -2.37 12.54 -2.87
N ASP A 211 -1.63 13.22 -1.99
CA ASP A 211 -1.80 13.07 -0.53
C ASP A 211 -3.24 13.38 -0.11
N SER A 212 -3.84 14.43 -0.66
CA SER A 212 -5.24 14.78 -0.35
C SER A 212 -6.25 13.75 -0.82
N ALA A 213 -5.99 13.04 -1.92
CA ALA A 213 -6.84 11.94 -2.37
C ALA A 213 -6.69 10.71 -1.47
N VAL A 214 -5.46 10.39 -1.06
CA VAL A 214 -5.15 9.23 -0.21
C VAL A 214 -5.64 9.43 1.23
N HIS A 215 -5.25 10.54 1.87
CA HIS A 215 -5.64 10.87 3.24
C HIS A 215 -7.10 11.37 3.33
N GLY A 216 -7.68 11.81 2.21
CA GLY A 216 -9.06 12.29 2.10
C GLY A 216 -9.19 13.81 2.26
N SER A 217 -10.43 14.30 2.13
CA SER A 217 -10.82 15.72 2.13
C SER A 217 -10.42 16.54 0.90
N TRP A 218 -10.00 15.91 -0.21
CA TRP A 218 -9.56 16.62 -1.42
C TRP A 218 -10.62 17.61 -1.92
N LEU A 219 -11.84 17.14 -2.21
CA LEU A 219 -12.90 17.97 -2.79
C LEU A 219 -13.31 19.12 -1.87
N ALA A 220 -13.58 18.81 -0.60
CA ALA A 220 -13.99 19.82 0.38
C ALA A 220 -12.95 20.95 0.53
N MET A 221 -11.67 20.59 0.59
CA MET A 221 -10.59 21.58 0.70
C MET A 221 -10.32 22.30 -0.62
N ARG A 222 -10.47 21.62 -1.77
CA ARG A 222 -10.36 22.25 -3.10
C ARG A 222 -11.40 23.35 -3.23
N ASP A 223 -12.66 23.03 -3.00
CA ASP A 223 -13.77 23.98 -3.15
C ASP A 223 -13.66 25.12 -2.14
N ARG A 224 -13.22 24.84 -0.90
CA ARG A 224 -12.96 25.87 0.11
C ARG A 224 -11.84 26.82 -0.32
N THR A 225 -10.77 26.28 -0.89
CA THR A 225 -9.62 27.06 -1.37
C THR A 225 -10.04 27.92 -2.55
N THR A 226 -10.66 27.32 -3.58
CA THR A 226 -11.16 28.04 -4.75
C THR A 226 -12.15 29.15 -4.39
N ARG A 227 -13.06 28.93 -3.43
CA ARG A 227 -13.93 30.01 -2.94
C ARG A 227 -13.19 31.16 -2.27
N ALA A 228 -12.06 30.88 -1.61
CA ALA A 228 -11.31 31.87 -0.86
C ALA A 228 -10.36 32.70 -1.75
N VAL A 229 -9.72 32.07 -2.74
CA VAL A 229 -8.69 32.75 -3.55
C VAL A 229 -9.02 32.84 -5.04
N GLY A 230 -10.00 32.07 -5.54
CA GLY A 230 -10.31 31.94 -6.97
C GLY A 230 -9.73 30.68 -7.60
N GLU A 231 -10.01 30.48 -8.89
CA GLU A 231 -9.54 29.32 -9.65
C GLU A 231 -8.03 29.40 -9.92
N PRO A 232 -7.30 28.27 -10.00
CA PRO A 232 -5.87 28.24 -10.33
C PRO A 232 -5.53 28.96 -11.64
N ALA A 233 -6.41 28.91 -12.64
CA ALA A 233 -6.23 29.62 -13.90
C ALA A 233 -6.18 31.16 -13.74
N ALA A 234 -6.81 31.69 -12.69
CA ALA A 234 -6.85 33.12 -12.40
C ALA A 234 -5.71 33.56 -11.46
N VAL A 235 -5.41 32.76 -10.43
CA VAL A 235 -4.40 33.15 -9.41
C VAL A 235 -3.01 32.56 -9.63
N GLY A 236 -2.88 31.61 -10.56
CA GLY A 236 -1.67 30.84 -10.78
C GLY A 236 -1.60 29.59 -9.89
N GLU A 237 -1.08 28.50 -10.47
CA GLU A 237 -1.01 27.18 -9.85
C GLU A 237 -0.32 27.21 -8.48
N GLN A 238 0.89 27.76 -8.40
CA GLN A 238 1.71 27.74 -7.19
C GLN A 238 1.02 28.49 -6.04
N ALA A 239 0.44 29.66 -6.32
CA ALA A 239 -0.29 30.44 -5.34
C ALA A 239 -1.56 29.70 -4.85
N TRP A 240 -2.26 29.02 -5.75
CA TRP A 240 -3.42 28.21 -5.39
C TRP A 240 -3.04 27.00 -4.52
N ILE A 241 -1.97 26.28 -4.86
CA ILE A 241 -1.48 25.12 -4.08
C ILE A 241 -1.01 25.55 -2.69
N ASP A 242 -0.29 26.67 -2.60
CA ASP A 242 0.11 27.25 -1.31
C ASP A 242 -1.11 27.66 -0.46
N ALA A 243 -2.13 28.28 -1.07
CA ALA A 243 -3.40 28.56 -0.41
C ALA A 243 -4.14 27.28 0.02
N TYR A 244 -4.09 26.22 -0.80
CA TYR A 244 -4.69 24.92 -0.49
C TYR A 244 -4.04 24.29 0.73
N VAL A 245 -2.70 24.24 0.77
CA VAL A 245 -1.93 23.67 1.89
C VAL A 245 -2.25 24.42 3.19
N ARG A 246 -2.32 25.76 3.16
CA ARG A 246 -2.74 26.56 4.33
C ARG A 246 -4.19 26.27 4.74
N THR A 247 -5.11 26.19 3.79
CA THR A 247 -6.53 25.91 4.05
C THR A 247 -6.70 24.55 4.71
N ARG A 248 -6.04 23.52 4.18
CA ARG A 248 -6.09 22.16 4.73
C ARG A 248 -5.38 22.05 6.08
N ARG A 249 -4.26 22.76 6.27
CA ARG A 249 -3.57 22.84 7.58
C ARG A 249 -4.52 23.37 8.66
N ALA A 250 -5.16 24.51 8.42
CA ALA A 250 -6.09 25.12 9.36
C ALA A 250 -7.31 24.22 9.64
N TRP A 251 -7.83 23.55 8.61
CA TRP A 251 -8.92 22.59 8.78
C TRP A 251 -8.52 21.39 9.63
N LEU A 252 -7.34 20.79 9.40
CA LEU A 252 -6.82 19.68 10.21
C LEU A 252 -6.60 20.11 11.66
N GLU A 253 -5.98 21.26 11.89
CA GLU A 253 -5.68 21.79 13.23
C GLU A 253 -6.96 22.05 14.05
N GLY A 254 -7.99 22.58 13.40
CA GLY A 254 -9.30 22.86 14.02
C GLY A 254 -10.29 21.68 14.01
N HIS A 255 -9.92 20.51 13.48
CA HIS A 255 -10.87 19.42 13.33
C HIS A 255 -11.29 18.83 14.68
N ALA A 256 -12.58 18.52 14.86
CA ALA A 256 -13.09 17.85 16.07
C ALA A 256 -12.39 16.51 16.40
N ARG A 257 -11.93 15.77 15.38
CA ARG A 257 -11.28 14.46 15.49
C ARG A 257 -9.80 14.59 15.87
N ALA A 258 -9.40 14.01 17.00
CA ALA A 258 -8.04 14.13 17.53
C ALA A 258 -6.98 13.44 16.65
N ASP A 259 -7.34 12.30 16.07
CA ASP A 259 -6.53 11.55 15.13
C ASP A 259 -6.23 12.36 13.86
N LEU A 260 -7.20 13.13 13.35
CA LEU A 260 -6.97 14.04 12.21
C LEU A 260 -6.13 15.27 12.59
N ARG A 261 -6.27 15.81 13.80
CA ARG A 261 -5.38 16.89 14.28
C ARG A 261 -3.92 16.47 14.32
N GLN A 262 -3.65 15.20 14.62
CA GLN A 262 -2.28 14.66 14.64
C GLN A 262 -1.63 14.57 13.26
N THR A 263 -2.38 14.74 12.16
CA THR A 263 -1.84 14.67 10.79
C THR A 263 -1.52 16.03 10.17
N VAL A 264 -1.61 17.13 10.94
CA VAL A 264 -1.21 18.49 10.53
C VAL A 264 0.21 18.55 9.95
N TYR A 265 1.12 17.69 10.45
CA TYR A 265 2.50 17.62 9.98
C TYR A 265 2.64 17.37 8.46
N ARG A 266 1.62 16.79 7.81
CA ARG A 266 1.61 16.56 6.35
C ARG A 266 1.63 17.89 5.62
N MET A 267 0.78 18.83 6.04
CA MET A 267 0.71 20.17 5.45
C MET A 267 1.91 21.03 5.85
N GLU A 268 2.49 20.81 7.03
CA GLU A 268 3.76 21.46 7.40
C GLU A 268 4.93 20.98 6.54
N ALA A 269 4.95 19.70 6.16
CA ALA A 269 5.95 19.17 5.25
C ALA A 269 5.80 19.75 3.84
N PHE A 270 4.58 19.84 3.30
CA PHE A 270 4.35 20.49 2.02
C PHE A 270 4.65 21.99 2.06
N GLY A 271 4.25 22.69 3.12
CA GLY A 271 4.57 24.11 3.31
C GLY A 271 6.07 24.36 3.25
N ARG A 272 6.88 23.54 3.93
CA ARG A 272 8.35 23.64 3.84
C ARG A 272 8.91 23.41 2.44
N LEU A 273 8.33 22.49 1.65
CA LEU A 273 8.75 22.25 0.27
C LEU A 273 8.39 23.43 -0.64
N ILE A 274 7.23 24.05 -0.40
CA ILE A 274 6.78 25.27 -1.08
C ILE A 274 7.71 26.45 -0.76
N ASP A 275 7.98 26.69 0.52
CA ASP A 275 8.85 27.78 0.98
C ASP A 275 10.27 27.69 0.41
N GLN A 276 10.75 26.46 0.18
CA GLN A 276 12.07 26.19 -0.40
C GLN A 276 12.06 26.12 -1.93
N GLY A 277 10.90 26.26 -2.59
CA GLY A 277 10.79 26.28 -4.03
C GLY A 277 10.94 24.92 -4.72
N PHE A 278 10.74 23.79 -4.03
CA PHE A 278 10.84 22.42 -4.57
C PHE A 278 9.65 22.04 -5.48
N TRP A 279 9.18 22.95 -6.33
CA TRP A 279 8.05 22.74 -7.22
C TRP A 279 8.29 21.60 -8.22
N GLY A 280 9.56 21.37 -8.61
CA GLY A 280 9.98 20.30 -9.51
C GLY A 280 10.22 18.95 -8.84
N LEU A 281 10.18 18.88 -7.50
CA LEU A 281 10.55 17.70 -6.69
C LEU A 281 11.92 17.13 -7.06
N GLU A 282 12.91 18.01 -7.25
CA GLU A 282 14.28 17.64 -7.55
C GLU A 282 14.93 16.85 -6.41
N MET A 283 15.59 15.74 -6.74
CA MET A 283 16.36 14.94 -5.79
C MET A 283 17.82 15.40 -5.71
N PRO A 284 18.49 15.22 -4.56
CA PRO A 284 17.94 14.68 -3.31
C PRO A 284 17.13 15.73 -2.52
N LEU A 285 16.10 15.29 -1.81
CA LEU A 285 15.36 16.11 -0.85
C LEU A 285 15.13 15.37 0.46
N VAL A 286 14.98 16.11 1.56
CA VAL A 286 14.71 15.54 2.88
C VAL A 286 13.30 15.89 3.31
N VAL A 287 12.50 14.85 3.58
CA VAL A 287 11.13 14.99 4.09
C VAL A 287 11.04 14.19 5.38
N ARG A 288 10.57 14.82 6.45
CA ARG A 288 10.35 14.16 7.76
C ARG A 288 11.61 13.45 8.31
N GLY A 289 12.80 13.98 8.03
CA GLY A 289 14.07 13.40 8.48
C GLY A 289 14.49 12.13 7.71
N ARG A 290 13.93 11.91 6.52
CA ARG A 290 14.31 10.85 5.59
C ARG A 290 14.75 11.46 4.27
N GLU A 291 15.85 10.96 3.74
CA GLU A 291 16.34 11.31 2.41
C GLU A 291 15.50 10.60 1.35
N ILE A 292 15.11 11.34 0.31
CA ILE A 292 14.59 10.81 -0.94
C ILE A 292 15.64 11.10 -2.02
N SER A 293 16.31 10.06 -2.48
CA SER A 293 17.33 10.09 -3.54
C SER A 293 17.18 8.90 -4.49
N SER A 294 17.95 8.89 -5.57
CA SER A 294 17.99 7.74 -6.49
C SER A 294 18.37 6.44 -5.78
N VAL A 295 19.25 6.51 -4.78
CA VAL A 295 19.67 5.35 -4.00
C VAL A 295 18.52 4.83 -3.13
N THR A 296 17.82 5.71 -2.40
CA THR A 296 16.71 5.27 -1.53
C THR A 296 15.51 4.78 -2.34
N LEU A 297 15.27 5.35 -3.52
CA LEU A 297 14.17 4.91 -4.41
C LEU A 297 14.48 3.60 -5.14
N ALA A 298 15.76 3.30 -5.39
CA ALA A 298 16.19 2.04 -5.99
C ALA A 298 16.50 0.93 -4.96
N ALA A 299 16.38 1.23 -3.66
CA ALA A 299 16.65 0.28 -2.61
C ALA A 299 15.57 -0.83 -2.55
N LEU A 300 15.89 -1.93 -1.88
CA LEU A 300 14.89 -2.92 -1.52
C LEU A 300 13.99 -2.35 -0.42
N PRO A 301 12.65 -2.41 -0.54
CA PRO A 301 11.77 -1.87 0.49
C PRO A 301 11.99 -2.53 1.86
N PRO A 302 11.80 -1.81 2.98
CA PRO A 302 11.96 -2.35 4.31
C PRO A 302 11.16 -3.63 4.53
N GLY A 303 11.81 -4.65 5.11
CA GLY A 303 11.19 -5.94 5.41
C GLY A 303 10.96 -6.85 4.19
N CYS A 304 11.46 -6.48 3.01
CA CYS A 304 11.55 -7.34 1.83
C CYS A 304 12.97 -7.93 1.72
N TYR A 305 13.08 -9.13 1.18
CA TYR A 305 14.34 -9.86 1.01
C TYR A 305 14.40 -10.56 -0.34
N ASP A 306 15.43 -10.23 -1.15
CA ASP A 306 15.71 -10.94 -2.41
C ASP A 306 16.77 -12.05 -2.24
N GLY A 307 17.30 -12.20 -1.02
CA GLY A 307 18.27 -13.24 -0.66
C GLY A 307 18.68 -13.16 0.82
N PRO A 308 19.65 -13.99 1.27
CA PRO A 308 20.22 -15.12 0.54
C PRO A 308 19.18 -16.19 0.19
N GLN A 309 19.48 -17.03 -0.81
CA GLN A 309 18.56 -18.09 -1.23
C GLN A 309 18.52 -19.24 -0.20
N PRO A 310 17.39 -19.93 0.00
CA PRO A 310 17.32 -21.11 0.85
C PRO A 310 18.43 -22.13 0.52
N GLY A 311 19.06 -22.67 1.55
CA GLY A 311 20.15 -23.66 1.41
C GLY A 311 21.52 -23.08 1.05
N SER A 312 21.64 -21.77 0.78
CA SER A 312 22.93 -21.14 0.48
C SER A 312 23.87 -21.03 1.69
N ARG A 313 23.35 -21.13 2.91
CA ARG A 313 24.09 -21.13 4.17
C ARG A 313 23.28 -21.86 5.27
N PRO A 314 23.92 -22.37 6.33
CA PRO A 314 23.19 -22.80 7.52
C PRO A 314 22.60 -21.59 8.26
N LEU A 315 21.46 -21.78 8.91
CA LEU A 315 20.83 -20.79 9.78
C LEU A 315 21.02 -21.18 11.25
N THR A 316 21.64 -20.26 12.00
CA THR A 316 21.94 -20.41 13.42
C THR A 316 21.76 -19.08 14.13
N LEU A 317 21.67 -19.11 15.45
CA LEU A 317 21.65 -17.88 16.23
C LEU A 317 23.04 -17.23 16.23
N ALA A 318 23.13 -16.06 15.60
CA ALA A 318 24.40 -15.35 15.37
C ALA A 318 24.33 -13.87 15.80
N THR A 319 25.48 -13.21 15.86
CA THR A 319 25.59 -11.75 16.03
C THR A 319 26.44 -11.18 14.88
N PRO A 320 25.89 -10.31 14.00
CA PRO A 320 24.49 -9.89 13.93
C PRO A 320 23.53 -11.06 13.60
N LEU A 321 22.24 -10.91 13.93
CA LEU A 321 21.22 -11.91 13.62
C LEU A 321 21.16 -12.18 12.11
N ALA A 322 20.98 -13.45 11.71
CA ALA A 322 20.75 -13.77 10.31
C ALA A 322 19.41 -13.19 9.85
N ARG A 323 19.41 -12.59 8.67
CA ARG A 323 18.23 -12.01 8.01
C ARG A 323 18.25 -12.39 6.54
N GLY A 324 17.07 -12.54 5.95
CA GLY A 324 16.96 -12.80 4.51
C GLY A 324 15.77 -13.65 4.11
N LEU A 325 15.71 -13.90 2.80
CA LEU A 325 14.70 -14.74 2.17
C LEU A 325 14.78 -16.19 2.68
N ASP A 326 15.99 -16.72 2.82
CA ASP A 326 16.26 -18.03 3.43
C ASP A 326 15.63 -18.18 4.82
N VAL A 327 15.78 -17.16 5.67
CA VAL A 327 15.18 -17.12 7.01
C VAL A 327 13.67 -17.08 6.93
N ARG A 328 13.08 -16.20 6.11
CA ARG A 328 11.62 -16.09 6.02
C ARG A 328 10.98 -17.38 5.50
N LEU A 329 11.58 -18.00 4.49
CA LEU A 329 11.07 -19.26 3.94
C LEU A 329 11.22 -20.42 4.93
N LEU A 330 12.29 -20.48 5.72
CA LEU A 330 12.39 -21.43 6.83
C LEU A 330 11.26 -21.23 7.85
N GLN A 331 11.02 -19.99 8.28
CA GLN A 331 9.95 -19.67 9.23
C GLN A 331 8.57 -20.02 8.66
N LEU A 332 8.35 -19.78 7.36
CA LEU A 332 7.12 -20.16 6.67
C LEU A 332 6.95 -21.69 6.64
N GLY A 333 8.01 -22.43 6.33
CA GLY A 333 8.02 -23.90 6.34
C GLY A 333 7.71 -24.53 7.70
N LEU A 334 8.17 -23.90 8.78
CA LEU A 334 7.82 -24.26 10.16
C LEU A 334 6.35 -23.92 10.46
N SER A 335 5.88 -22.75 10.03
CA SER A 335 4.48 -22.32 10.17
C SER A 335 3.51 -23.29 9.48
N ASP A 336 3.85 -23.75 8.27
CA ASP A 336 3.09 -24.76 7.53
C ASP A 336 2.97 -26.10 8.28
N ARG A 337 3.97 -26.42 9.10
CA ARG A 337 4.02 -27.62 9.94
C ARG A 337 3.42 -27.41 11.34
N GLY A 338 2.74 -26.28 11.56
CA GLY A 338 2.00 -26.01 12.79
C GLY A 338 2.82 -25.43 13.94
N VAL A 339 4.03 -24.95 13.65
CA VAL A 339 4.80 -24.18 14.61
C VAL A 339 4.23 -22.76 14.68
N ASP A 340 3.89 -22.31 15.89
CA ASP A 340 3.50 -20.92 16.14
C ASP A 340 4.73 -20.00 16.07
N ILE A 341 5.03 -19.53 14.87
CA ILE A 341 6.19 -18.70 14.55
C ILE A 341 5.78 -17.53 13.66
N LEU A 342 6.41 -16.37 13.88
CA LEU A 342 6.30 -15.22 12.98
C LEU A 342 7.32 -15.33 11.84
N ALA A 343 6.87 -15.21 10.60
CA ALA A 343 7.73 -15.18 9.41
C ALA A 343 8.27 -13.76 9.12
N ASP A 344 9.03 -13.18 10.06
CA ASP A 344 9.59 -11.82 9.96
C ASP A 344 10.87 -11.74 9.10
N GLY A 345 11.47 -12.87 8.75
CA GLY A 345 12.75 -12.98 8.05
C GLY A 345 13.97 -12.68 8.91
N ILE A 346 13.85 -12.75 10.24
CA ILE A 346 14.92 -12.52 11.22
C ILE A 346 15.10 -13.76 12.10
N PHE A 347 16.28 -14.38 12.05
CA PHE A 347 16.56 -15.59 12.81
C PHE A 347 17.01 -15.23 14.23
N GLY A 348 16.03 -14.98 15.09
CA GLY A 348 16.23 -14.63 16.49
C GLY A 348 16.22 -15.82 17.45
N ARG A 349 16.26 -15.51 18.75
CA ARG A 349 16.17 -16.52 19.83
C ARG A 349 14.88 -17.35 19.73
N THR A 350 13.76 -16.73 19.36
CA THR A 350 12.48 -17.42 19.16
C THR A 350 12.57 -18.45 18.04
N SER A 351 13.07 -18.07 16.85
CA SER A 351 13.26 -19.01 15.73
C SER A 351 14.18 -20.17 16.11
N PHE A 352 15.29 -19.89 16.81
CA PHE A 352 16.20 -20.91 17.31
C PHE A 352 15.50 -21.91 18.25
N ASN A 353 14.76 -21.42 19.25
CA ASN A 353 14.08 -22.25 20.23
C ASN A 353 12.98 -23.11 19.59
N LEU A 354 12.19 -22.52 18.68
CA LEU A 354 11.10 -23.21 17.98
C LEU A 354 11.63 -24.27 17.02
N LEU A 355 12.69 -23.96 16.26
CA LEU A 355 13.35 -24.95 15.40
C LEU A 355 13.92 -26.11 16.23
N LYS A 356 14.56 -25.81 17.37
CA LYS A 356 15.09 -26.84 18.27
C LYS A 356 13.99 -27.75 18.82
N ALA A 357 12.86 -27.19 19.20
CA ALA A 357 11.70 -27.97 19.67
C ALA A 357 11.11 -28.82 18.55
N TRP A 358 10.95 -28.26 17.34
CA TRP A 358 10.48 -28.99 16.17
C TRP A 358 11.41 -30.16 15.83
N GLN A 359 12.73 -29.95 15.82
CA GLN A 359 13.73 -31.01 15.61
C GLN A 359 13.56 -32.15 16.61
N ALA A 360 13.43 -31.84 17.91
CA ALA A 360 13.23 -32.84 18.95
C ALA A 360 11.95 -33.68 18.73
N GLN A 361 10.85 -33.02 18.32
CA GLN A 361 9.57 -33.68 18.06
C GLN A 361 9.61 -34.61 16.82
N HIS A 362 10.52 -34.35 15.88
CA HIS A 362 10.65 -35.11 14.64
C HIS A 362 11.82 -36.12 14.67
N GLY A 363 12.37 -36.41 15.86
CA GLY A 363 13.45 -37.39 16.02
C GLY A 363 14.81 -36.94 15.46
N LEU A 364 14.97 -35.64 15.20
CA LEU A 364 16.23 -35.03 14.76
C LEU A 364 17.06 -34.57 15.96
N ALA A 365 18.36 -34.34 15.74
CA ALA A 365 19.20 -33.71 16.74
C ALA A 365 18.71 -32.27 17.01
N ALA A 366 18.28 -32.00 18.25
CA ALA A 366 17.71 -30.73 18.70
C ALA A 366 18.79 -29.64 18.86
N THR A 367 19.44 -29.27 17.77
CA THR A 367 20.56 -28.30 17.73
C THR A 367 20.08 -26.86 17.66
N GLY A 368 18.87 -26.61 17.14
CA GLY A 368 18.38 -25.28 16.79
C GLY A 368 19.09 -24.67 15.58
N ILE A 369 19.84 -25.48 14.82
CA ILE A 369 20.54 -25.09 13.59
C ILE A 369 19.78 -25.71 12.42
N ALA A 370 19.47 -24.92 11.39
CA ALA A 370 18.97 -25.43 10.11
C ALA A 370 20.13 -25.52 9.13
N ASP A 371 20.57 -26.74 8.81
CA ASP A 371 21.53 -26.97 7.74
C ASP A 371 20.85 -26.87 6.36
N PRO A 372 21.62 -26.81 5.25
CA PRO A 372 21.03 -26.71 3.91
C PRO A 372 20.02 -27.81 3.55
N ALA A 373 20.20 -29.03 4.08
CA ALA A 373 19.28 -30.14 3.80
C ALA A 373 17.93 -29.92 4.50
N LEU A 374 17.95 -29.55 5.78
CA LEU A 374 16.76 -29.22 6.54
C LEU A 374 16.07 -27.96 6.00
N ILE A 375 16.83 -26.96 5.55
CA ILE A 375 16.26 -25.79 4.86
C ILE A 375 15.55 -26.24 3.58
N GLY A 376 16.17 -27.10 2.77
CA GLY A 376 15.55 -27.65 1.56
C GLY A 376 14.25 -28.39 1.87
N GLU A 377 14.21 -29.22 2.92
CA GLU A 377 13.01 -29.95 3.33
C GLU A 377 11.88 -29.01 3.80
N LEU A 378 12.21 -27.98 4.58
CA LEU A 378 11.23 -27.06 5.12
C LEU A 378 10.72 -26.05 4.08
N THR A 379 11.50 -25.77 3.04
CA THR A 379 11.18 -24.75 2.01
C THR A 379 10.68 -25.31 0.68
N ALA A 380 10.73 -26.64 0.49
CA ALA A 380 9.99 -27.33 -0.56
C ALA A 380 8.47 -27.20 -0.35
#